data_AF-A0A7C6JN01-F1
#
_entry.id   AF-A0A7C6JN01-F1
#
_cell.length_a   1.000
_cell.length_b   1.000
_cell.length_c   1.000
_cell.angle_alpha   90.00
_cell.angle_beta   90.00
_cell.angle_gamma   90.00
#
_symmetry.space_group_name_H-M   'P 1'
#
loop_
_entity.id
_entity.type
_entity.pdbx_description
1 polymer ?
#
loop_
_entity_poly.entity_id
_entity_poly.type
_entity_poly.pdbx_seq_one_letter_code
_entity_poly.pdbx_strand_id
1 'polypeptide(L)' 'MLENIYNKITNSAKRGAWDLYIRFNDYDIHKSALKTCLLSKGFDIYDNGHCMIVSWLPGKSHF' A
#
# COMPACT_ATOMS: atom_id res chain seq x y z
N MET A 1 6.02 -7.57 -10.35
CA MET A 1 5.70 -7.70 -8.90
C MET A 1 5.21 -6.36 -8.32
N LEU A 2 6.02 -5.30 -8.38
CA LEU A 2 5.65 -3.94 -7.96
C LEU A 2 4.52 -3.33 -8.83
N GLU A 3 4.60 -3.51 -10.16
CA GLU A 3 3.53 -3.09 -11.09
C GLU A 3 2.17 -3.69 -10.77
N ASN A 4 2.12 -4.93 -10.28
CA ASN A 4 0.87 -5.58 -9.90
C ASN A 4 0.22 -4.88 -8.69
N ILE A 5 1.03 -4.36 -7.78
CA ILE A 5 0.56 -3.60 -6.61
C ILE A 5 0.07 -2.22 -7.04
N TYR A 6 0.80 -1.54 -7.93
CA TYR A 6 0.34 -0.25 -8.47
C TYR A 6 -0.97 -0.38 -9.25
N ASN A 7 -1.12 -1.44 -10.05
CA ASN A 7 -2.38 -1.72 -10.74
C ASN A 7 -3.53 -1.97 -9.75
N LYS A 8 -3.27 -2.68 -8.65
CA LYS A 8 -4.27 -2.88 -7.57
C LYS A 8 -4.63 -1.57 -6.86
N ILE A 9 -3.65 -0.73 -6.56
CA ILE A 9 -3.87 0.61 -5.97
C ILE A 9 -4.75 1.44 -6.93
N THR A 10 -4.34 1.53 -8.20
CA THR A 10 -5.04 2.34 -9.22
C THR A 10 -6.46 1.84 -9.47
N ASN A 11 -6.67 0.52 -9.56
CA ASN A 11 -7.99 -0.06 -9.74
C ASN A 11 -8.89 0.12 -8.52
N SER A 12 -8.32 0.09 -7.30
CA SER A 12 -9.06 0.36 -6.06
C SER A 12 -9.45 1.84 -5.98
N ALA A 13 -8.53 2.74 -6.31
CA ALA A 13 -8.79 4.17 -6.39
C ALA A 13 -9.88 4.52 -7.42
N LYS A 14 -9.85 3.90 -8.61
CA LYS A 14 -10.91 4.05 -9.63
C LYS A 14 -12.30 3.61 -9.15
N ARG A 15 -12.37 2.72 -8.16
CA ARG A 15 -13.61 2.26 -7.53
C ARG A 15 -14.03 3.12 -6.33
N GLY A 16 -13.32 4.21 -6.05
CA GLY A 16 -13.58 5.11 -4.93
C GLY A 16 -13.02 4.65 -3.59
N ALA A 17 -12.15 3.64 -3.57
CA ALA A 17 -11.44 3.25 -2.36
C ALA A 17 -10.27 4.23 -2.08
N TRP A 18 -9.99 4.43 -0.80
CA TRP A 18 -8.88 5.28 -0.33
C TRP A 18 -7.72 4.49 0.22
N ASP A 19 -7.94 3.19 0.47
CA ASP A 19 -6.99 2.29 1.10
C ASP A 19 -6.91 0.97 0.32
N LEU A 20 -5.73 0.34 0.35
CA LEU A 20 -5.50 -1.02 -0.13
C LEU A 20 -4.92 -1.88 0.99
N TYR A 21 -5.61 -2.95 1.32
CA TYR A 21 -5.12 -3.98 2.25
C TYR A 21 -4.28 -5.03 1.51
N ILE A 22 -3.04 -5.23 1.97
CA ILE A 22 -2.08 -6.19 1.42
C ILE A 22 -1.72 -7.18 2.53
N ARG A 23 -2.04 -8.46 2.34
CA ARG A 23 -1.63 -9.56 3.22
C ARG A 23 -0.40 -10.26 2.64
N PHE A 24 0.65 -10.38 3.43
CA PHE A 24 1.90 -11.03 3.04
C PHE A 24 1.94 -12.47 3.56
N ASN A 25 1.00 -13.30 3.13
CA ASN A 25 1.03 -14.72 3.51
C ASN A 25 1.84 -15.60 2.55
N ASP A 26 2.09 -15.17 1.30
CA ASP A 26 2.54 -16.09 0.24
C ASP A 26 3.51 -15.47 -0.78
N TYR A 27 4.19 -14.36 -0.47
CA TYR A 27 4.99 -13.66 -1.48
C TYR A 27 6.41 -13.35 -1.00
N ASP A 28 7.39 -13.73 -1.82
CA ASP A 28 8.80 -13.27 -1.84
C ASP A 28 8.93 -11.76 -2.14
N ILE A 29 7.94 -10.97 -1.73
CA ILE A 29 8.02 -9.51 -1.82
C ILE A 29 8.88 -9.07 -0.66
N HIS A 30 10.01 -8.43 -0.96
CA HIS A 30 10.76 -7.67 0.03
C HIS A 30 9.88 -6.53 0.56
N LYS A 31 9.09 -6.83 1.60
CA LYS A 31 8.12 -5.93 2.24
C LYS A 31 8.74 -4.57 2.54
N SER A 32 9.99 -4.55 3.00
CA SER A 32 10.76 -3.34 3.26
C SER A 32 11.00 -2.51 2.00
N ALA A 33 11.36 -3.12 0.87
CA ALA A 33 11.58 -2.40 -0.38
C ALA A 33 10.28 -1.81 -0.95
N LEU A 34 9.17 -2.57 -0.87
CA LEU A 34 7.85 -2.09 -1.26
C LEU A 34 7.42 -0.90 -0.40
N LYS A 35 7.58 -1.02 0.93
CA LYS A 35 7.25 0.05 1.89
C LYS A 35 8.02 1.34 1.56
N THR A 36 9.33 1.25 1.37
CA THR A 36 10.17 2.40 1.01
C THR A 36 9.72 3.05 -0.31
N CYS A 37 9.39 2.25 -1.33
CA CYS A 37 8.95 2.76 -2.63
C CYS A 37 7.59 3.46 -2.56
N LEU A 38 6.65 2.95 -1.76
CA LEU A 38 5.33 3.56 -1.61
C LEU A 38 5.40 4.84 -0.76
N LEU A 39 6.19 4.85 0.31
CA LEU A 39 6.45 6.07 1.10
C LEU A 39 7.08 7.18 0.23
N SER A 40 8.06 6.85 -0.63
CA SER A 40 8.70 7.85 -1.49
C SER A 40 7.76 8.45 -2.55
N LYS A 41 6.61 7.82 -2.79
CA LYS A 41 5.55 8.32 -3.67
C LYS A 41 4.44 9.06 -2.91
N GLY A 42 4.57 9.24 -1.60
CA GLY A 42 3.61 9.97 -0.77
C GLY A 42 2.38 9.18 -0.36
N PHE A 43 2.45 7.84 -0.40
CA PHE A 43 1.40 7.00 0.19
C PHE A 43 1.64 6.88 1.70
N ASP A 44 0.55 6.90 2.46
CA ASP A 44 0.56 6.57 3.88
C ASP A 44 0.53 5.06 4.07
N ILE A 45 1.29 4.57 5.05
CA ILE A 45 1.45 3.13 5.27
C ILE A 45 1.26 2.79 6.73
N TYR A 46 0.28 1.91 6.99
CA TYR A 46 0.14 1.22 8.26
C TYR A 46 0.59 -0.24 8.13
N ASP A 47 1.52 -0.66 8.99
CA ASP A 47 2.13 -1.99 8.94
C ASP A 47 2.03 -2.65 10.33
N ASN A 48 1.40 -3.83 10.39
CA ASN A 48 1.21 -4.60 11.63
C ASN A 48 1.98 -5.93 11.65
N GLY A 49 3.03 -6.06 10.82
CA GLY A 49 3.84 -7.28 10.75
C GLY A 49 3.30 -8.30 9.73
N HIS A 50 2.00 -8.57 9.75
CA HIS A 50 1.36 -9.55 8.86
C HIS A 50 0.76 -8.93 7.59
N CYS A 51 0.36 -7.67 7.68
CA CYS A 51 -0.34 -6.95 6.63
C CYS A 51 0.17 -5.51 6.55
N MET A 52 -0.05 -4.92 5.38
CA MET A 52 0.19 -3.51 5.14
C MET A 52 -1.07 -2.89 4.53
N ILE A 53 -1.49 -1.77 5.09
CA ILE A 53 -2.53 -0.92 4.54
C ILE A 53 -1.82 0.25 3.88
N VAL A 54 -2.08 0.45 2.59
CA VAL A 54 -1.59 1.57 1.81
C VAL A 54 -2.74 2.54 1.64
N SER A 55 -2.62 3.76 2.14
CA SER A 55 -3.63 4.81 2.03
C SER A 55 -3.14 5.92 1.10
N TRP A 56 -4.06 6.48 0.33
CA TRP A 56 -3.87 7.70 -0.47
C TRP A 56 -4.97 8.72 -0.18
N LEU A 57 -5.54 8.66 1.02
CA LEU A 57 -6.55 9.59 1.48
C LEU A 57 -5.90 10.98 1.67
N PRO A 58 -6.30 12.01 0.91
CA PRO A 58 -5.65 13.31 0.99
C PRO A 58 -5.80 13.89 2.39
N GLY A 59 -4.66 14.12 3.06
CA GLY A 59 -4.60 14.90 4.31
C GLY A 59 -4.77 14.11 5.62
N LYS A 60 -4.61 12.78 5.64
CA LYS A 60 -4.55 12.05 6.92
C LYS A 60 -3.12 11.76 7.36
N SER A 61 -2.53 12.67 8.14
CA SER A 61 -1.56 12.24 9.15
C SER A 61 -2.33 11.42 10.19
N HIS A 62 -2.27 10.09 10.10
CA HIS A 62 -2.86 9.23 11.10
C HIS A 62 -2.10 9.41 12.43
N PHE A 63 -2.71 10.13 13.37
CA PHE A 63 -2.41 10.06 14.80
C PHE A 63 -2.64 8.64 15.33
#